data_AF-A0A822Z696-F1
#
_entry.id   AF-A0A822Z696-F1
#
_cell.length_a   1.000
_cell.length_b   1.000
_cell.length_c   1.000
_cell.angle_alpha   90.00
_cell.angle_beta   90.00
_cell.angle_gamma   90.00
#
_symmetry.space_group_name_H-M   'P 1'
#
loop_
_entity.id
_entity.type
_entity.pdbx_description
1 polymer ?
#
loop_
_entity_poly.entity_id
_entity_poly.type
_entity_poly.pdbx_seq_one_letter_code
_entity_poly.pdbx_strand_id
1 'polypeptide(L)' 'MATFSEAPPGDSKSGEKIFKTKCAQCHTVDKGAGHKQGKIS' A
#
# COMPACT_ATOMS: atom_id res chain seq x y z
N MET A 1 -4.27 22.13 -12.73
CA MET A 1 -4.09 21.06 -11.73
C MET A 1 -5.02 19.95 -12.13
N ALA A 2 -4.51 18.73 -12.35
CA ALA A 2 -5.39 17.60 -12.66
C ALA A 2 -6.19 17.23 -11.40
N THR A 3 -7.50 17.11 -11.54
CA THR A 3 -8.39 16.68 -10.45
C THR A 3 -8.70 15.19 -10.57
N PHE A 4 -9.15 14.57 -9.47
CA PHE A 4 -9.53 13.15 -9.51
C PHE A 4 -10.66 12.85 -10.50
N SER A 5 -11.47 13.86 -10.87
CA SER A 5 -12.54 13.71 -11.87
C SER A 5 -12.02 13.46 -13.29
N GLU A 6 -10.77 13.83 -13.56
CA GLU A 6 -10.11 13.64 -14.87
C GLU A 6 -9.21 12.39 -14.88
N ALA A 7 -9.12 11.65 -13.76
CA ALA A 7 -8.30 10.48 -13.66
C ALA A 7 -8.88 9.31 -14.47
N PRO A 8 -8.04 8.49 -15.14
CA PRO A 8 -8.52 7.29 -15.78
C PRO A 8 -9.10 6.30 -14.74
N PRO A 9 -9.97 5.37 -15.16
CA PRO A 9 -10.48 4.33 -14.28
C PRO A 9 -9.34 3.59 -13.57
N GLY A 10 -9.45 3.45 -12.26
CA GLY A 10 -8.44 2.76 -11.47
C GLY A 10 -8.39 1.27 -11.76
N ASP A 11 -7.19 0.70 -11.81
CA ASP A 11 -6.95 -0.75 -11.86
C ASP A 11 -6.28 -1.21 -10.55
N SER A 12 -7.01 -2.02 -9.79
CA SER A 12 -6.53 -2.55 -8.51
C SER A 12 -5.27 -3.40 -8.64
N LYS A 13 -5.07 -4.15 -9.74
CA LYS A 13 -3.86 -4.98 -9.93
C LYS A 13 -2.63 -4.11 -10.14
N SER A 14 -2.76 -3.09 -10.98
CA SER A 14 -1.71 -2.10 -11.19
C SER A 14 -1.42 -1.31 -9.90
N GLY A 15 -2.46 -0.91 -9.18
CA GLY A 15 -2.33 -0.23 -7.87
C GLY A 15 -1.61 -1.08 -6.82
N GLU A 16 -1.91 -2.38 -6.76
CA GLU A 16 -1.25 -3.32 -5.85
C GLU A 16 0.26 -3.41 -6.13
N LYS A 17 0.66 -3.49 -7.41
CA LYS A 17 2.07 -3.50 -7.81
C LYS A 17 2.77 -2.20 -7.40
N ILE A 18 2.12 -1.05 -7.58
CA ILE A 18 2.65 0.24 -7.15
C ILE A 18 2.82 0.27 -5.63
N PHE A 19 1.81 -0.15 -4.88
CA PHE A 19 1.85 -0.19 -3.42
C PHE A 19 2.99 -1.07 -2.92
N LYS A 20 3.12 -2.29 -3.46
CA LYS A 20 4.21 -3.23 -3.08
C LYS A 20 5.60 -2.68 -3.37
N THR A 21 5.78 -1.96 -4.47
CA THR A 21 7.10 -1.47 -4.89
C THR A 21 7.49 -0.14 -4.25
N LYS A 22 6.53 0.72 -3.90
CA LYS A 22 6.79 2.09 -3.45
C LYS A 22 6.36 2.40 -2.02
N CYS A 23 5.44 1.62 -1.44
CA CYS A 23 4.77 1.98 -0.19
C CYS A 23 4.92 0.90 0.88
N ALA A 24 4.94 -0.37 0.49
CA ALA A 24 4.93 -1.52 1.39
C ALA A 24 6.20 -1.67 2.25
N GLN A 25 7.26 -0.91 1.94
CA GLN A 25 8.45 -0.84 2.79
C GLN A 25 8.14 -0.20 4.16
N CYS A 26 7.18 0.74 4.20
CA CYS A 26 6.85 1.51 5.42
C CYS A 26 5.40 1.32 5.87
N HIS A 27 4.50 0.96 4.96
CA HIS A 27 3.07 0.83 5.25
C HIS A 27 2.56 -0.59 5.02
N THR A 28 1.85 -1.14 6.00
CA THR A 28 1.07 -2.36 5.85
C THR A 28 -0.41 -2.02 5.69
N VAL A 29 -1.15 -2.88 5.00
CA VAL A 29 -2.61 -2.75 4.80
C VAL A 29 -3.41 -3.79 5.58
N ASP A 30 -2.72 -4.73 6.22
CA ASP A 30 -3.32 -5.81 6.97
C ASP A 30 -3.91 -5.29 8.27
N LYS A 31 -5.23 -5.45 8.43
CA LYS A 31 -5.94 -4.99 9.63
C LYS A 31 -5.49 -5.83 10.82
N GLY A 32 -4.76 -5.21 11.74
CA GLY A 32 -4.29 -5.88 12.96
C GLY A 32 -2.95 -6.60 12.79
N ALA A 33 -2.07 -6.11 11.90
CA ALA A 33 -0.63 -6.40 11.98
C ALA A 33 -0.11 -5.89 13.34
N GLY A 34 -0.30 -6.71 14.37
CA GLY A 34 0.00 -6.41 15.75
C GLY A 34 1.48 -6.07 15.92
N HIS A 35 1.78 -5.36 16.99
CA HIS A 35 3.14 -5.05 17.42
C HIS A 35 3.99 -6.33 17.48
N LYS A 36 4.79 -6.59 16.44
CA LYS A 36 5.88 -7.57 16.56
C LYS A 36 7.00 -6.92 17.37
N GLN A 37 6.86 -6.96 18.70
CA GLN A 37 8.03 -6.92 19.57
C GLN A 37 8.95 -8.08 19.15
N GLY A 38 10.25 -7.79 19.08
CA GLY A 38 11.21 -8.46 18.22
C GLY A 38 11.30 -9.99 18.31
N LYS A 39 11.89 -10.58 17.27
CA LYS A 39 12.51 -11.89 17.42
C LYS A 39 13.79 -11.70 18.23
N ILE A 40 13.69 -11.87 19.54
CA ILE A 40 14.82 -12.34 20.35
C ILE A 40 14.78 -13.86 20.32
N SER A 41 15.36 -14.43 19.26
CA SER A 41 15.82 -15.82 19.16
C SER A 41 16.44 -16.03 17.79
#